data_AF-H5TRE6-F1
#
_entry.id   AF-H5TRE6-F1
#
_cell.length_a   1.000
_cell.length_b   1.000
_cell.length_c   1.000
_cell.angle_alpha   90.00
_cell.angle_beta   90.00
_cell.angle_gamma   90.00
#
_symmetry.space_group_name_H-M   'P 1'
#
loop_
_entity.id
_entity.type
_entity.pdbx_description
1 polymer ?
#
loop_
_entity_poly.entity_id
_entity_poly.type
_entity_poly.pdbx_seq_one_letter_code
_entity_poly.pdbx_strand_id
1 'polypeptide(L)'
;MTKLNVRFPTDAYLRRIGVGRDIVESLTIEPGDLGAIDALARSQHRSIPFENLDIHRGHVVDVAPTAIVDKVITRHRGGICYELNGVLLLALDEIGVPARAVGAQVR
;
A
#
# COMPACT_ATOMS: atom_id res chain seq x y z
N MET A 1 -10.27 -8.94 -14.14
CA MET A 1 -9.34 -7.86 -13.74
C MET A 1 -7.94 -8.43 -13.86
N THR A 2 -7.02 -7.73 -14.52
CA THR A 2 -5.65 -8.19 -14.73
C THR A 2 -4.87 -7.99 -13.43
N LYS A 3 -4.37 -9.07 -12.84
CA LYS A 3 -3.52 -9.04 -11.64
C LYS A 3 -2.34 -8.11 -11.88
N LEU A 4 -1.98 -7.26 -10.91
CA LEU A 4 -0.82 -6.38 -11.06
C LEU A 4 0.43 -7.27 -11.07
N ASN A 5 1.18 -7.26 -12.18
CA ASN A 5 2.26 -8.22 -12.42
C ASN A 5 3.55 -7.84 -11.66
N VAL A 6 3.46 -7.74 -10.33
CA VAL A 6 4.60 -7.49 -9.43
C VAL A 6 4.50 -8.44 -8.23
N ARG A 7 5.64 -8.96 -7.78
CA ARG A 7 5.69 -9.74 -6.54
C ARG A 7 5.57 -8.78 -5.36
N PHE A 8 4.45 -8.82 -4.65
CA PHE A 8 4.24 -7.99 -3.45
C PHE A 8 4.82 -8.68 -2.21
N PRO A 9 5.66 -8.01 -1.39
CA PRO A 9 6.26 -8.62 -0.22
C PRO A 9 5.35 -8.48 1.01
N THR A 10 4.27 -9.26 1.04
CA THR A 10 3.19 -9.21 2.05
C THR A 10 3.73 -9.15 3.49
N ASP A 11 4.61 -10.07 3.87
CA ASP A 11 5.19 -10.10 5.21
C ASP A 11 5.93 -8.81 5.60
N ALA A 12 6.69 -8.24 4.66
CA ALA A 12 7.46 -7.03 4.92
C ALA A 12 6.53 -5.81 5.02
N TYR A 13 5.50 -5.76 4.17
CA TYR A 13 4.45 -4.74 4.25
C TYR A 13 3.72 -4.78 5.60
N LEU A 14 3.27 -5.96 6.03
CA LEU A 14 2.56 -6.14 7.31
C LEU A 14 3.40 -5.73 8.51
N ARG A 15 4.68 -6.14 8.54
CA ARG A 15 5.64 -5.65 9.54
C ARG A 15 5.80 -4.13 9.47
N ARG A 16 5.88 -3.55 8.27
CA ARG A 16 6.04 -2.10 8.06
C ARG A 16 4.85 -1.31 8.60
N ILE A 17 3.65 -1.88 8.56
CA ILE A 17 2.41 -1.24 9.06
C ILE A 17 2.01 -1.67 10.48
N GLY A 18 2.86 -2.43 11.18
CA GLY A 18 2.62 -2.85 12.56
C GLY A 18 1.50 -3.88 12.73
N VAL A 19 1.17 -4.63 11.69
CA VAL A 19 0.14 -5.69 11.72
C VAL A 19 0.83 -7.03 11.97
N GLY A 20 0.46 -7.70 13.07
CA GLY A 20 0.92 -9.06 13.38
C GLY A 20 0.36 -10.09 12.38
N ARG A 21 1.10 -11.19 12.17
CA ARG A 21 0.68 -12.29 11.28
C ARG A 21 -0.69 -12.88 11.64
N ASP A 22 -1.06 -12.79 12.92
CA ASP A 22 -2.31 -13.30 13.49
C ASP A 22 -3.56 -12.64 12.87
N ILE A 23 -3.45 -11.37 12.45
CA ILE A 23 -4.51 -10.71 11.68
C ILE A 23 -4.59 -11.32 10.28
N VAL A 24 -3.46 -11.71 9.70
CA VAL A 24 -3.30 -12.13 8.30
C VAL A 24 -3.65 -13.59 8.05
N GLU A 25 -3.44 -14.48 9.02
CA GLU A 25 -3.97 -15.85 8.94
C GLU A 25 -5.50 -15.87 8.97
N SER A 26 -6.14 -14.82 9.51
CA SER A 26 -7.59 -14.59 9.36
C SER A 26 -7.96 -13.88 8.04
N LEU A 27 -7.00 -13.34 7.28
CA LEU A 27 -7.21 -12.65 5.99
C LEU A 27 -7.30 -13.64 4.82
N THR A 28 -8.04 -14.73 4.99
CA THR A 28 -8.86 -15.17 3.85
C THR A 28 -10.02 -14.17 3.81
N ILE A 29 -9.74 -12.96 3.33
CA ILE A 29 -10.74 -11.89 3.27
C ILE A 29 -11.73 -12.33 2.21
N GLU A 30 -12.84 -12.91 2.64
CA GLU A 30 -13.98 -13.06 1.76
C GLU A 30 -14.27 -11.68 1.15
N PRO A 31 -14.36 -11.54 -0.18
CA PRO A 31 -14.61 -10.26 -0.83
C PRO A 31 -15.85 -9.59 -0.25
N GLY A 32 -15.66 -8.67 0.71
CA GLY A 32 -16.76 -8.10 1.49
C GLY A 32 -16.48 -7.86 2.98
N ASP A 33 -15.39 -8.38 3.56
CA ASP A 33 -15.01 -8.02 4.94
C ASP A 33 -14.41 -6.61 4.99
N LEU A 34 -15.32 -5.62 5.10
CA LEU A 34 -14.98 -4.21 5.21
C LEU A 34 -14.19 -3.89 6.49
N GLY A 35 -14.34 -4.70 7.55
CA GLY A 35 -13.62 -4.50 8.81
C GLY A 35 -12.13 -4.76 8.66
N ALA A 36 -11.79 -5.86 7.98
CA ALA A 36 -10.41 -6.21 7.66
C ALA A 36 -9.75 -5.17 6.74
N ILE A 37 -10.46 -4.71 5.70
CA ILE A 37 -9.96 -3.68 4.76
C ILE A 37 -9.70 -2.35 5.48
N ASP A 38 -10.64 -1.92 6.33
CA ASP A 38 -10.51 -0.70 7.11
C ASP A 38 -9.36 -0.79 8.12
N ALA A 39 -9.20 -1.92 8.82
CA ALA A 39 -8.08 -2.15 9.74
C ALA A 39 -6.71 -2.08 9.03
N LEU A 40 -6.61 -2.68 7.83
CA LEU A 40 -5.40 -2.63 7.01
C LEU A 40 -5.07 -1.19 6.61
N ALA A 41 -6.04 -0.47 6.04
CA ALA A 41 -5.86 0.90 5.59
C ALA A 41 -5.50 1.83 6.76
N ARG A 42 -6.16 1.69 7.93
CA ARG A 42 -5.83 2.46 9.13
C ARG A 42 -4.42 2.18 9.64
N SER A 43 -4.00 0.92 9.62
CA SER A 43 -2.65 0.52 10.05
C SER A 43 -1.58 1.13 9.15
N GLN A 44 -1.80 1.16 7.83
CA GLN A 44 -0.94 1.87 6.89
C GLN A 44 -0.87 3.36 7.20
N HIS A 45 -2.02 4.04 7.32
CA HIS A 45 -2.08 5.49 7.58
C HIS A 45 -1.37 5.89 8.88
N ARG A 46 -1.41 5.04 9.91
CA ARG A 46 -0.75 5.30 11.20
C ARG A 46 0.77 5.08 11.13
N SER A 47 1.24 4.25 10.21
CA SER A 47 2.62 3.77 10.19
C SER A 47 3.47 4.39 9.09
N ILE A 48 2.87 4.76 7.96
CA ILE A 48 3.57 5.26 6.78
C ILE A 48 3.23 6.74 6.59
N PRO A 49 4.21 7.65 6.69
CA PRO A 49 3.95 9.07 6.61
C PRO A 49 3.57 9.49 5.19
N PHE A 50 2.66 10.47 5.09
CA PHE A 50 2.50 11.28 3.88
C PHE A 50 3.62 12.31 3.83
N GLU A 51 4.43 12.28 2.76
CA GLU A 51 5.61 13.14 2.62
C GLU A 51 5.97 13.39 1.15
N ASN A 52 6.67 14.49 0.90
CA ASN A 52 7.11 14.94 -0.42
C ASN A 52 8.62 15.27 -0.45
N LEU A 53 9.43 14.63 0.41
CA LEU A 53 10.84 14.95 0.59
C LEU A 53 11.68 14.69 -0.66
N ASP A 54 11.31 13.69 -1.47
CA ASP A 54 12.00 13.41 -2.73
C ASP A 54 11.82 14.56 -3.73
N ILE A 55 10.63 15.17 -3.81
CA ILE A 55 10.36 16.34 -4.66
C ILE A 55 11.24 17.51 -4.22
N HIS A 56 11.33 17.78 -2.92
CA HIS A 56 12.19 18.85 -2.39
C HIS A 56 13.69 18.62 -2.61
N ARG A 57 14.10 17.36 -2.84
CA ARG A 57 15.48 17.00 -3.21
C ARG A 57 15.71 16.94 -4.72
N GLY A 58 14.72 17.29 -5.53
CA GLY A 58 14.80 17.20 -6.99
C GLY A 58 14.81 15.77 -7.53
N HIS A 59 14.42 14.79 -6.72
CA HIS A 59 14.26 13.41 -7.17
C HIS A 59 12.91 13.23 -7.86
N VAL A 60 12.90 12.47 -8.96
CA VAL A 60 11.68 12.10 -9.67
C VAL A 60 10.87 11.13 -8.82
N VAL A 61 9.55 11.36 -8.73
CA VAL A 61 8.61 10.41 -8.13
C VAL A 61 8.33 9.30 -9.14
N ASP A 62 8.84 8.10 -8.89
CA ASP A 62 8.60 6.91 -9.70
C ASP A 62 7.41 6.12 -9.13
N VAL A 63 6.35 6.01 -9.94
CA VAL A 63 5.10 5.34 -9.58
C VAL A 63 5.00 3.92 -10.13
N ALA A 64 6.08 3.38 -10.68
CA ALA A 64 6.15 1.97 -11.04
C ALA A 64 5.92 1.09 -9.79
N PRO A 65 5.14 -0.01 -9.87
CA PRO A 65 4.86 -0.86 -8.71
C PRO A 65 6.10 -1.34 -7.95
N THR A 66 7.17 -1.67 -8.67
CA THR A 66 8.47 -2.08 -8.10
C THR A 66 9.16 -0.94 -7.35
N ALA A 67 9.12 0.29 -7.88
CA ALA A 67 9.70 1.47 -7.26
C ALA A 67 8.95 1.86 -5.98
N ILE A 68 7.60 1.78 -6.01
CA ILE A 68 6.75 1.99 -4.84
C ILE A 68 7.08 0.98 -3.74
N VAL A 69 7.13 -0.31 -4.07
CA VAL A 69 7.47 -1.37 -3.11
C VAL A 69 8.84 -1.14 -2.49
N ASP A 70 9.87 -0.86 -3.31
CA ASP A 70 11.20 -0.59 -2.81
C ASP A 70 11.23 0.63 -1.88
N LYS A 71 10.62 1.74 -2.29
CA LYS A 71 10.61 2.99 -1.50
C LYS A 71 9.89 2.82 -0.17
N VAL A 72 8.64 2.36 -0.23
CA VAL A 72 7.73 2.39 0.91
C VAL A 72 8.03 1.25 1.88
N ILE A 73 8.29 0.05 1.36
CA ILE A 73 8.45 -1.16 2.17
C ILE A 73 9.92 -1.39 2.50
N THR A 74 10.81 -1.45 1.50
CA THR A 74 12.24 -1.77 1.72
C THR A 74 13.01 -0.62 2.36
N ARG A 75 12.82 0.61 1.88
CA ARG A 75 13.52 1.81 2.38
C ARG A 75 12.76 2.52 3.50
N HIS A 76 11.61 2.00 3.92
CA HIS A 76 10.79 2.51 5.02
C HIS A 76 10.37 3.99 4.87
N ARG A 77 10.31 4.50 3.64
CA ARG A 77 9.93 5.89 3.36
C ARG A 77 8.40 6.06 3.30
N GLY A 78 7.98 7.32 3.32
CA GLY A 78 6.60 7.69 3.00
C GLY A 78 6.43 7.97 1.51
N GLY A 79 5.41 8.74 1.17
CA GLY A 79 5.25 9.27 -0.18
C GLY A 79 4.02 10.15 -0.33
N ILE A 80 3.78 10.58 -1.57
CA ILE A 80 2.55 11.30 -1.94
C ILE A 80 1.42 10.31 -2.28
N CYS A 81 0.25 10.83 -2.66
CA CYS A 81 -0.95 10.03 -2.88
C CYS A 81 -0.76 8.89 -3.90
N TYR A 82 -0.01 9.11 -4.99
CA TYR A 82 0.26 8.07 -5.99
C TYR A 82 1.05 6.88 -5.43
N GLU A 83 1.96 7.12 -4.49
CA GLU A 83 2.80 6.08 -3.90
C GLU A 83 2.07 5.36 -2.78
N LEU A 84 1.40 6.11 -1.89
CA LEU A 84 0.69 5.53 -0.73
C LEU A 84 -0.60 4.81 -1.12
N ASN A 85 -1.35 5.33 -2.09
CA ASN A 85 -2.49 4.58 -2.64
C ASN A 85 -2.02 3.45 -3.54
N GLY A 86 -0.88 3.61 -4.21
CA GLY A 86 -0.28 2.55 -5.03
C GLY A 86 0.11 1.33 -4.20
N VAL A 87 0.82 1.51 -3.08
CA VAL A 87 1.19 0.38 -2.21
C VAL A 87 -0.04 -0.29 -1.59
N LEU A 88 -1.08 0.49 -1.22
CA LEU A 88 -2.33 -0.06 -0.70
C LEU A 88 -3.07 -0.87 -1.77
N LEU A 89 -3.14 -0.36 -3.01
CA LEU A 89 -3.75 -1.07 -4.14
C LEU A 89 -3.04 -2.41 -4.41
N LEU A 90 -1.70 -2.43 -4.34
CA LEU A 90 -0.92 -3.66 -4.47
C LEU A 90 -1.19 -4.65 -3.34
N ALA A 91 -1.31 -4.17 -2.10
CA ALA A 91 -1.65 -5.02 -0.96
C ALA A 91 -3.06 -5.63 -1.09
N LEU A 92 -4.03 -4.85 -1.56
CA LEU A 92 -5.40 -5.32 -1.79
C LEU A 92 -5.47 -6.36 -2.92
N ASP A 93 -4.74 -6.15 -4.03
CA ASP A 93 -4.65 -7.12 -5.13
C ASP A 93 -4.01 -8.45 -4.68
N GLU A 94 -2.96 -8.38 -3.85
CA GLU A 94 -2.27 -9.56 -3.32
C GLU A 94 -3.16 -10.42 -2.42
N ILE A 95 -4.03 -9.79 -1.62
CA ILE A 95 -5.00 -10.50 -0.76
C ILE A 95 -6.35 -10.78 -1.46
N GLY A 96 -6.45 -10.54 -2.77
CA GLY A 96 -7.62 -10.90 -3.58
C GLY A 96 -8.81 -9.96 -3.47
N VAL A 97 -8.66 -8.76 -2.88
CA VAL A 97 -9.72 -7.75 -2.80
C VAL A 97 -9.81 -6.97 -4.12
N PRO A 98 -10.95 -6.98 -4.83
CA PRO A 98 -11.10 -6.23 -6.06
C PRO A 98 -11.07 -4.71 -5.80
N ALA A 99 -10.02 -4.04 -6.29
CA ALA A 99 -9.86 -2.60 -6.17
C ALA A 99 -9.36 -1.98 -7.47
N ARG A 100 -9.56 -0.66 -7.62
CA ARG A 100 -9.05 0.12 -8.76
C ARG A 100 -8.65 1.51 -8.33
N ALA A 101 -7.63 2.06 -8.99
CA ALA A 101 -7.28 3.47 -8.82
C ALA A 101 -8.39 4.39 -9.37
N VAL A 102 -8.58 5.53 -8.71
CA VAL A 102 -9.49 6.60 -9.11
C VAL A 102 -8.77 7.95 -9.04
N GLY A 103 -9.09 8.83 -9.98
CA GLY A 103 -8.63 10.22 -9.97
C GLY A 103 -9.69 11.14 -9.35
N ALA A 104 -9.23 12.19 -8.67
CA ALA A 104 -10.10 13.21 -8.09
C ALA A 104 -9.43 14.59 -8.16
N GLN A 105 -10.24 15.65 -8.10
CA GLN A 105 -9.79 17.02 -7.98
C GLN A 105 -9.75 17.42 -6.50
N VAL A 106 -8.61 17.95 -6.04
CA VAL A 106 -8.49 18.57 -4.71
C VAL A 106 -9.21 19.91 -4.72
N ARG A 107 -9.99 20.21 -3.68
CA ARG A 107 -10.77 21.45 -3.51
C ARG A 107 -10.00 22.47 -2.70
#